data_AF-A0A1E5QVN3-F1
#
_entry.id   AF-A0A1E5QVN3-F1
#
_cell.length_a   1.000
_cell.length_b   1.000
_cell.length_c   1.000
_cell.angle_alpha   90.00
_cell.angle_beta   90.00
_cell.angle_gamma   90.00
#
_symmetry.space_group_name_H-M   'P 1'
#
loop_
_entity.id
_entity.type
_entity.pdbx_description
1 polymer ?
#
loop_
_entity_poly.entity_id
_entity_poly.type
_entity_poly.pdbx_seq_one_letter_code
_entity_poly.pdbx_strand_id
1 'polypeptide(L)'
;MNQPYPTLYEYFTSQEFQSSVSKINCINTSILRFYLTGHKEKKVRGQRLTKKQIETQLVKLKDISVDQSFDIEYHLSLVEKGCKMYGKDTKAKMKADISYARVFFEFVKNSLPVSSQGEEEAEFILPYRQKIMDKSMYKQKSCSVNRQIILENKPYKFINELKDKYPHLSEQELVDKSTESLAEIFDILNSFAEFRKNKEKLRDRTINTNIDVVRRFFGWCKEETELTIDELVITKIIPVIDPYINNYQDEDELDDNFVTELAKKEWLLKSKINRKTKSFIKLLNRYFNTYMAETTTGAKVLVCNALIAFTKYLYHDITDEDEGDDYQDIKLINRLKAYRRNLEKDNCDEDDGIVPPFSREETIQVAMRLKKLADQDYEYNSGYKYNRGNKLTKFSKALHLQSFLLIGLMVFMPTDRSRTYRELTFGKTLVYGLYNYETANFTPYDQLQKEEVTKSKYYIHLLPQQYKTGKTYGEFWYEIENIDFGDGTFFYDYLNKWLFEGYRDVLATAGKTDAVFIRSRSGISFRDSNRSKFGSYVRSIFFRLTNYNLSPHSLRSIFVTYINNLGLSDKERESIAYIMHHSKEMADKVYNKQTSREKMTIGVTFMKQENSLFQAQ
;
A
#
# COMPACT_ATOMS: atom_id res chain seq x y z
N MET A 1 0.75 9.80 55.52
CA MET A 1 1.87 8.85 55.59
C MET A 1 2.64 8.97 54.30
N ASN A 2 3.87 9.53 54.33
CA ASN A 2 4.69 9.67 53.13
C ASN A 2 5.08 8.27 52.64
N GLN A 3 4.53 7.83 51.51
CA GLN A 3 5.08 6.66 50.84
C GLN A 3 6.54 6.96 50.50
N PRO A 4 7.49 6.05 50.76
CA PRO A 4 8.88 6.26 50.38
C PRO A 4 8.95 6.46 48.87
N TYR A 5 9.72 7.48 48.44
CA TYR A 5 9.94 7.73 47.03
C TYR A 5 10.44 6.46 46.33
N PRO A 6 9.94 6.17 45.12
CA PRO A 6 10.36 4.99 44.40
C PRO A 6 11.85 5.06 44.12
N THR A 7 12.52 3.91 44.14
CA THR A 7 13.98 3.84 43.96
C THR A 7 14.33 3.50 42.53
N LEU A 8 15.55 3.83 42.08
CA LEU A 8 16.03 3.38 40.76
C LEU A 8 15.95 1.86 40.60
N TYR A 9 16.03 1.09 41.70
CA TYR A 9 15.87 -0.36 41.66
C TYR A 9 14.47 -0.78 41.16
N GLU A 10 13.42 -0.13 41.63
CA GLU A 10 12.03 -0.47 41.28
C GLU A 10 11.78 -0.21 39.80
N TYR A 11 12.20 0.94 39.27
CA TYR A 11 12.14 1.22 37.84
C TYR A 11 12.99 0.26 37.03
N PHE A 12 14.22 -0.04 37.48
CA PHE A 12 15.15 -0.89 36.75
C PHE A 12 14.66 -2.34 36.67
N THR A 13 13.97 -2.84 37.70
CA THR A 13 13.43 -4.21 37.74
C THR A 13 11.97 -4.31 37.28
N SER A 14 11.33 -3.19 36.94
CA SER A 14 9.94 -3.17 36.50
C SER A 14 9.74 -3.99 35.22
N GLN A 15 8.65 -4.75 35.16
CA GLN A 15 8.31 -5.57 33.99
C GLN A 15 8.08 -4.70 32.75
N GLU A 16 7.56 -3.48 32.93
CA GLU A 16 7.39 -2.48 31.90
C GLU A 16 8.72 -2.05 31.27
N PHE A 17 9.75 -1.77 32.09
CA PHE A 17 11.07 -1.45 31.57
C PHE A 17 11.74 -2.66 30.92
N GLN A 18 11.68 -3.83 31.56
CA GLN A 18 12.34 -5.04 31.08
C GLN A 18 11.77 -5.53 29.74
N SER A 19 10.47 -5.32 29.49
CA SER A 19 9.80 -5.73 28.24
C SER A 19 9.91 -4.71 27.10
N SER A 20 10.15 -3.43 27.41
CA SER A 20 10.17 -2.35 26.42
C SER A 20 11.52 -2.12 25.71
N VAL A 21 12.59 -2.80 26.13
CA VAL A 21 13.96 -2.53 25.63
C VAL A 21 14.61 -3.76 24.96
N SER A 22 15.00 -3.62 23.68
CA SER A 22 15.67 -4.67 22.89
C SER A 22 17.15 -4.94 23.24
N LYS A 23 17.81 -4.09 24.03
CA LYS A 23 19.25 -4.17 24.38
C LYS A 23 19.52 -4.12 25.89
N ILE A 24 18.71 -4.85 26.67
CA ILE A 24 18.76 -4.81 28.14
C ILE A 24 20.16 -5.11 28.72
N ASN A 25 20.93 -6.03 28.12
CA ASN A 25 22.29 -6.35 28.58
C ASN A 25 23.28 -5.18 28.48
N CYS A 26 23.10 -4.29 27.49
CA CYS A 26 23.92 -3.10 27.32
C CYS A 26 23.54 -2.02 28.35
N ILE A 27 22.26 -1.89 28.66
CA ILE A 27 21.76 -1.02 29.74
C ILE A 27 22.24 -1.54 31.09
N ASN A 28 22.16 -2.85 31.35
CA ASN A 28 22.69 -3.48 32.56
C ASN A 28 24.16 -3.15 32.79
N THR A 29 24.97 -3.20 31.73
CA THR A 29 26.37 -2.79 31.82
C THR A 29 26.50 -1.30 32.13
N SER A 30 25.70 -0.45 31.50
CA SER A 30 25.78 1.00 31.67
C SER A 30 25.36 1.45 33.08
N ILE A 31 24.30 0.86 33.63
CA ILE A 31 23.76 1.19 34.95
C ILE A 31 24.52 0.47 36.08
N LEU A 32 24.63 -0.86 36.01
CA LEU A 32 25.21 -1.63 37.13
C LEU A 32 26.73 -1.51 37.22
N ARG A 33 27.39 -1.10 36.13
CA ARG A 33 28.85 -0.95 36.11
C ARG A 33 29.27 0.51 36.09
N PHE A 34 28.88 1.30 35.08
CA PHE A 34 29.42 2.65 34.93
C PHE A 34 28.72 3.64 35.85
N TYR A 35 27.39 3.70 35.84
CA TYR A 35 26.63 4.60 36.71
C TYR A 35 26.96 4.39 38.20
N LEU A 36 26.87 3.15 38.71
CA LEU A 36 27.18 2.86 40.11
C LEU A 36 28.65 3.09 40.48
N THR A 37 29.59 2.90 39.53
CA THR A 37 31.01 3.24 39.76
C THR A 37 31.20 4.75 39.85
N GLY A 38 30.52 5.55 39.02
CA GLY A 38 30.57 7.00 39.12
C GLY A 38 29.89 7.56 40.35
N HIS A 39 28.80 6.92 40.80
CA HIS A 39 28.05 7.30 41.99
C HIS A 39 28.78 6.97 43.30
N LYS A 40 29.49 5.82 43.39
CA LYS A 40 30.17 5.37 44.63
C LYS A 40 31.70 5.43 44.57
N GLU A 41 32.27 5.90 43.46
CA GLU A 41 33.72 6.01 43.21
C GLU A 41 34.54 4.73 43.42
N LYS A 42 33.93 3.54 43.26
CA LYS A 42 34.62 2.26 43.47
C LYS A 42 34.46 1.32 42.28
N LYS A 43 35.58 1.02 41.63
CA LYS A 43 35.65 0.15 40.45
C LYS A 43 35.36 -1.32 40.81
N VAL A 44 34.48 -1.96 40.04
CA VAL A 44 34.24 -3.41 40.08
C VAL A 44 35.30 -4.12 39.22
N ARG A 45 36.00 -5.12 39.78
CA ARG A 45 37.03 -5.90 39.08
C ARG A 45 36.42 -6.87 38.05
N GLY A 46 37.13 -7.09 36.93
CA GLY A 46 36.75 -8.01 35.85
C GLY A 46 36.23 -7.32 34.58
N GLN A 47 36.30 -8.00 33.42
CA GLN A 47 35.80 -7.47 32.14
C GLN A 47 34.28 -7.56 31.97
N ARG A 48 33.61 -8.51 32.65
CA ARG A 48 32.14 -8.69 32.69
C ARG A 48 31.68 -8.88 34.14
N LEU A 49 30.46 -8.43 34.45
CA LEU A 49 29.86 -8.64 35.77
C LEU A 49 29.40 -10.10 35.89
N THR A 50 29.79 -10.78 36.97
CA THR A 50 29.26 -12.11 37.30
C THR A 50 27.84 -12.00 37.87
N LYS A 51 27.07 -13.10 37.88
CA LYS A 51 25.70 -13.13 38.45
C LYS A 51 25.65 -12.58 39.88
N LYS A 52 26.58 -13.03 40.74
CA LYS A 52 26.73 -12.54 42.12
C LYS A 52 27.05 -11.04 42.19
N GLN A 53 27.88 -10.53 41.26
CA GLN A 53 28.16 -9.10 41.17
C GLN A 53 26.95 -8.30 40.69
N ILE A 54 26.14 -8.81 39.75
CA ILE A 54 24.90 -8.18 39.29
C ILE A 54 23.92 -8.04 40.46
N GLU A 55 23.67 -9.12 41.20
CA GLU A 55 22.79 -9.12 42.38
C GLU A 55 23.29 -8.11 43.44
N THR A 56 24.59 -8.06 43.69
CA THR A 56 25.20 -7.10 44.64
C THR A 56 25.05 -5.64 44.16
N GLN A 57 25.14 -5.38 42.86
CA GLN A 57 24.99 -4.02 42.31
C GLN A 57 23.53 -3.58 42.27
N LEU A 58 22.60 -4.50 42.02
CA LEU A 58 21.15 -4.23 42.05
C LEU A 58 20.71 -3.72 43.43
N VAL A 59 21.20 -4.32 44.52
CA VAL A 59 20.89 -3.86 45.89
C VAL A 59 21.25 -2.38 46.08
N LYS A 60 22.32 -1.91 45.45
CA LYS A 60 22.77 -0.51 45.59
C LYS A 60 21.90 0.50 44.85
N LEU A 61 21.08 0.07 43.89
CA LEU A 61 20.10 0.95 43.25
C LEU A 61 18.93 1.29 44.19
N LYS A 62 18.73 0.50 45.26
CA LYS A 62 17.73 0.79 46.30
C LYS A 62 18.12 2.01 47.15
N ASP A 63 19.41 2.37 47.16
CA ASP A 63 19.92 3.52 47.91
C ASP A 63 19.65 4.86 47.18
N ILE A 64 19.07 4.83 45.98
CA ILE A 64 18.91 6.00 45.11
C ILE A 64 17.42 6.25 44.89
N SER A 65 16.86 7.17 45.68
CA SER A 65 15.47 7.63 45.55
C SER A 65 15.27 8.47 44.31
N VAL A 66 14.10 8.34 43.68
CA VAL A 66 13.66 9.11 42.53
C VAL A 66 12.47 9.96 42.96
N ASP A 67 12.63 11.27 42.86
CA ASP A 67 11.57 12.25 43.10
C ASP A 67 11.40 13.17 41.89
N GLN A 68 10.56 14.20 42.01
CA GLN A 68 10.28 15.15 40.94
C GLN A 68 11.52 15.99 40.52
N SER A 69 12.59 16.00 41.32
CA SER A 69 13.86 16.66 40.99
C SER A 69 14.82 15.79 40.16
N PHE A 70 14.39 14.61 39.72
CA PHE A 70 15.22 13.68 38.94
C PHE A 70 15.76 14.30 37.65
N ASP A 71 17.05 14.67 37.67
CA ASP A 71 17.76 15.27 36.54
C ASP A 71 18.57 14.24 35.75
N ILE A 72 18.14 14.02 34.51
CA ILE A 72 18.78 13.10 33.58
C ILE A 72 20.25 13.50 33.33
N GLU A 73 20.56 14.79 33.20
CA GLU A 73 21.93 15.22 32.88
C GLU A 73 22.88 15.00 34.05
N TYR A 74 22.46 15.27 35.29
CA TYR A 74 23.18 14.87 36.49
C TYR A 74 23.49 13.37 36.52
N HIS A 75 22.49 12.51 36.31
CA HIS A 75 22.69 11.06 36.34
C HIS A 75 23.58 10.55 35.20
N LEU A 76 23.55 11.18 34.02
CA LEU A 76 24.48 10.87 32.93
C LEU A 76 25.91 11.29 33.21
N SER A 77 26.11 12.40 33.92
CA SER A 77 27.46 12.83 34.36
C SER A 77 28.13 11.76 35.25
N LEU A 78 27.36 11.03 36.06
CA LEU A 78 27.85 9.90 36.86
C LEU A 78 28.24 8.71 35.98
N VAL A 79 27.51 8.46 34.88
CA VAL A 79 27.89 7.42 33.90
C VAL A 79 29.21 7.77 33.23
N GLU A 80 29.39 9.03 32.83
CA GLU A 80 30.64 9.52 32.23
C GLU A 80 31.82 9.36 33.20
N LYS A 81 31.64 9.77 34.46
CA LYS A 81 32.63 9.60 35.53
C LYS A 81 33.02 8.14 35.69
N GLY A 82 32.04 7.23 35.74
CA GLY A 82 32.28 5.80 35.80
C GLY A 82 33.02 5.26 34.58
N CYS A 83 32.68 5.70 33.37
CA CYS A 83 33.36 5.27 32.14
C CYS A 83 34.85 5.65 32.15
N LYS A 84 35.19 6.87 32.58
CA LYS A 84 36.58 7.33 32.73
C LYS A 84 37.39 6.45 33.70
N MET A 85 36.79 6.03 34.83
CA MET A 85 37.45 5.09 35.77
C MET A 85 37.73 3.71 35.15
N TYR A 86 37.09 3.37 34.03
CA TYR A 86 37.34 2.16 33.24
C TYR A 86 38.22 2.41 32.00
N GLY A 87 38.88 3.56 31.88
CA GLY A 87 39.82 3.88 30.78
C GLY A 87 39.12 4.30 29.47
N LYS A 88 37.85 4.71 29.56
CA LYS A 88 37.12 5.31 28.44
C LYS A 88 37.22 6.82 28.53
N ASP A 89 38.37 7.38 28.15
CA ASP A 89 38.68 8.79 28.42
C ASP A 89 38.23 9.76 27.33
N THR A 90 37.70 9.25 26.21
CA THR A 90 37.18 10.08 25.10
C THR A 90 35.67 9.94 24.97
N LYS A 91 35.01 11.03 24.55
CA LYS A 91 33.56 11.03 24.26
C LYS A 91 33.17 9.92 23.28
N ALA A 92 34.03 9.61 22.31
CA ALA A 92 33.82 8.51 21.35
C ALA A 92 33.75 7.13 22.05
N LYS A 93 34.63 6.86 23.03
CA LYS A 93 34.65 5.60 23.78
C LYS A 93 33.47 5.46 24.75
N MET A 94 32.90 6.57 25.24
CA MET A 94 31.78 6.60 26.19
C MET A 94 30.39 6.67 25.53
N LYS A 95 30.34 7.06 24.24
CA LYS A 95 29.10 7.39 23.51
C LYS A 95 28.01 6.33 23.62
N ALA A 96 28.39 5.05 23.53
CA ALA A 96 27.44 3.95 23.60
C ALA A 96 26.82 3.81 24.99
N ASP A 97 27.63 3.86 26.05
CA ASP A 97 27.16 3.63 27.43
C ASP A 97 26.30 4.79 27.95
N ILE A 98 26.67 6.03 27.59
CA ILE A 98 25.84 7.22 27.86
C ILE A 98 24.48 7.09 27.17
N SER A 99 24.47 6.65 25.91
CA SER A 99 23.23 6.46 25.16
C SER A 99 22.34 5.38 25.79
N TYR A 100 22.93 4.29 26.28
CA TYR A 100 22.17 3.21 26.93
C TYR A 100 21.64 3.62 28.30
N ALA A 101 22.42 4.36 29.10
CA ALA A 101 21.95 4.89 30.38
C ALA A 101 20.84 5.93 30.19
N ARG A 102 20.92 6.77 29.15
CA ARG A 102 19.89 7.79 28.85
C ARG A 102 18.53 7.17 28.59
N VAL A 103 18.46 6.01 27.91
CA VAL A 103 17.19 5.29 27.70
C VAL A 103 16.54 4.92 29.02
N PHE A 104 17.32 4.45 30.00
CA PHE A 104 16.79 4.12 31.32
C PHE A 104 16.34 5.36 32.09
N PHE A 105 17.13 6.44 32.08
CA PHE A 105 16.76 7.67 32.81
C PHE A 105 15.58 8.42 32.18
N GLU A 106 15.41 8.38 30.85
CA GLU A 106 14.21 8.87 30.16
C GLU A 106 12.97 8.07 30.60
N PHE A 107 13.07 6.74 30.72
CA PHE A 107 11.99 5.91 31.25
C PHE A 107 11.62 6.31 32.68
N VAL A 108 12.60 6.42 33.58
CA VAL A 108 12.38 6.83 34.98
C VAL A 108 11.65 8.17 35.05
N LYS A 109 12.08 9.18 34.28
CA LYS A 109 11.48 10.51 34.28
C LYS A 109 10.04 10.52 33.76
N ASN A 110 9.74 9.75 32.72
CA ASN A 110 8.40 9.67 32.13
C ASN A 110 7.41 8.87 33.01
N SER A 111 7.92 8.02 33.89
CA SER A 111 7.12 7.25 34.85
C SER A 111 6.87 8.01 36.16
N LEU A 112 7.29 9.28 36.28
CA LEU A 112 6.97 10.13 37.43
C LEU A 112 5.56 10.73 37.27
N PRO A 113 4.71 10.74 38.32
CA PRO A 113 3.40 11.34 38.26
C PRO A 113 3.51 12.85 38.00
N VAL A 114 2.80 13.33 36.97
CA VAL A 114 2.74 14.75 36.60
C VAL A 114 2.02 15.52 37.69
N SER A 115 2.65 16.58 38.21
CA SER A 115 1.99 17.51 39.14
C SER A 115 0.81 18.16 38.43
N SER A 116 -0.39 17.89 38.94
CA SER A 116 -1.67 18.40 38.45
C SER A 116 -1.71 19.93 38.42
N GLN A 117 -1.66 20.52 37.23
CA GLN A 117 -2.30 21.79 36.91
C GLN A 117 -2.80 21.74 35.47
N GLY A 118 -4.12 21.90 35.30
CA GLY A 118 -4.81 21.96 34.02
C GLY A 118 -5.65 20.72 33.72
N GLU A 119 -6.91 20.73 34.16
CA GLU A 119 -7.94 19.82 33.68
C GLU A 119 -8.22 20.12 32.20
N GLU A 120 -7.93 19.17 31.32
CA GLU A 120 -8.60 19.06 30.02
C GLU A 120 -9.42 17.75 30.01
N GLU A 121 -10.67 17.89 29.61
CA GLU A 121 -11.71 16.87 29.58
C GLU A 121 -11.23 15.62 28.83
N ALA A 122 -11.30 14.47 29.52
CA ALA A 122 -10.97 13.18 28.96
C ALA A 122 -12.04 12.75 27.93
N GLU A 123 -11.74 12.96 26.66
CA GLU A 123 -12.50 12.36 25.55
C GLU A 123 -12.35 10.83 25.61
N PHE A 124 -13.48 10.11 25.66
CA PHE A 124 -13.55 8.65 25.70
C PHE A 124 -13.04 8.07 24.37
N ILE A 125 -11.74 7.78 24.29
CA ILE A 125 -11.14 7.12 23.12
C ILE A 125 -11.47 5.62 23.16
N LEU A 126 -12.37 5.19 22.26
CA LEU A 126 -12.62 3.77 21.99
C LEU A 126 -11.34 3.05 21.51
N PRO A 127 -11.15 1.74 21.80
CA PRO A 127 -9.85 1.04 21.83
C PRO A 127 -9.15 0.86 20.46
N TYR A 128 -9.70 1.38 19.37
CA TYR A 128 -9.18 1.17 18.01
C TYR A 128 -8.26 2.31 17.51
N ARG A 129 -8.01 3.35 18.33
CA ARG A 129 -7.28 4.57 17.95
C ARG A 129 -5.80 4.65 18.39
N GLN A 130 -5.19 3.58 18.86
CA GLN A 130 -3.75 3.57 19.22
C GLN A 130 -2.79 3.39 18.02
N LYS A 131 -3.31 3.25 16.80
CA LYS A 131 -2.52 2.96 15.59
C LYS A 131 -1.97 4.16 14.82
N ILE A 132 -1.93 5.36 15.41
CA ILE A 132 -1.29 6.52 14.77
C ILE A 132 0.17 6.70 15.23
N MET A 133 0.65 6.00 16.29
CA MET A 133 1.95 6.33 16.90
C MET A 133 2.92 5.18 17.23
N ASP A 134 2.63 3.91 16.95
CA ASP A 134 3.58 2.84 17.31
C ASP A 134 4.59 2.52 16.18
N LYS A 135 5.87 2.87 16.43
CA LYS A 135 7.03 2.58 15.56
C LYS A 135 7.66 1.21 15.82
N SER A 136 7.07 0.37 16.68
CA SER A 136 7.53 -0.98 16.98
C SER A 136 7.48 -1.95 15.78
N MET A 137 6.81 -1.59 14.67
CA MET A 137 6.70 -2.43 13.47
C MET A 137 7.89 -2.39 12.49
N TYR A 138 8.98 -1.64 12.78
CA TYR A 138 10.23 -1.76 11.99
C TYR A 138 11.10 -2.97 12.37
N LYS A 139 10.48 -4.08 12.77
CA LYS A 139 10.99 -5.35 12.24
C LYS A 139 10.45 -5.44 10.83
N GLN A 140 11.31 -5.11 9.85
CA GLN A 140 11.28 -5.90 8.62
C GLN A 140 11.22 -7.35 9.09
N LYS A 141 10.02 -7.96 9.04
CA LYS A 141 9.93 -9.40 8.91
C LYS A 141 10.69 -9.63 7.61
N SER A 142 11.96 -10.00 7.74
CA SER A 142 12.64 -10.72 6.67
C SER A 142 11.62 -11.77 6.26
N CYS A 143 11.09 -11.66 5.04
CA CYS A 143 10.31 -12.73 4.47
C CYS A 143 11.11 -13.99 4.77
N SER A 144 10.51 -14.88 5.55
CA SER A 144 11.00 -16.23 5.70
C SER A 144 11.38 -16.68 4.31
N VAL A 145 12.63 -17.08 4.13
CA VAL A 145 13.22 -17.54 2.88
C VAL A 145 12.19 -18.40 2.16
N ASN A 146 11.47 -17.80 1.21
CA ASN A 146 10.41 -18.48 0.47
C ASN A 146 11.12 -19.59 -0.29
N ARG A 147 10.85 -20.84 0.07
CA ARG A 147 11.26 -22.00 -0.72
C ARG A 147 10.66 -21.78 -2.11
N GLN A 148 11.47 -21.37 -3.08
CA GLN A 148 11.02 -21.20 -4.45
C GLN A 148 10.90 -22.60 -5.04
N ILE A 149 9.71 -23.19 -4.90
CA ILE A 149 9.37 -24.43 -5.57
C ILE A 149 9.26 -24.08 -7.06
N ILE A 150 10.22 -24.58 -7.84
CA ILE A 150 10.28 -24.40 -9.28
C ILE A 150 10.64 -25.74 -9.90
N LEU A 151 9.94 -26.12 -10.96
CA LEU A 151 10.33 -27.30 -11.73
C LEU A 151 11.68 -27.01 -12.42
N GLU A 152 12.72 -27.73 -12.01
CA GLU A 152 14.07 -27.62 -12.54
C GLU A 152 14.34 -28.73 -13.55
N ASN A 153 15.00 -28.40 -14.66
CA ASN A 153 15.52 -29.40 -15.59
C ASN A 153 16.82 -30.00 -15.04
N LYS A 154 16.70 -30.82 -13.99
CA LYS A 154 17.81 -31.51 -13.33
C LYS A 154 17.41 -32.95 -13.01
N PRO A 155 17.64 -33.90 -13.94
CA PRO A 155 17.20 -35.28 -13.81
C PRO A 155 17.61 -35.94 -12.48
N TYR A 156 18.84 -35.70 -12.04
CA TYR A 156 19.38 -36.27 -10.80
C TYR A 156 18.60 -35.92 -9.53
N LYS A 157 17.80 -34.84 -9.51
CA LYS A 157 16.97 -34.46 -8.35
C LYS A 157 15.83 -35.44 -8.08
N PHE A 158 15.44 -36.23 -9.08
CA PHE A 158 14.27 -37.11 -9.03
C PHE A 158 14.64 -38.59 -8.94
N ILE A 159 15.93 -38.93 -8.80
CA ILE A 159 16.36 -40.34 -8.72
C ILE A 159 15.78 -41.02 -7.48
N ASN A 160 15.82 -40.36 -6.32
CA ASN A 160 15.37 -41.00 -5.06
C ASN A 160 13.89 -41.41 -5.11
N GLU A 161 13.01 -40.53 -5.63
CA GLU A 161 11.59 -40.87 -5.78
C GLU A 161 11.35 -41.95 -6.85
N LEU A 162 12.11 -41.94 -7.94
CA LEU A 162 11.98 -42.95 -8.98
C LEU A 162 12.53 -44.30 -8.51
N LYS A 163 13.53 -44.30 -7.62
CA LYS A 163 14.09 -45.51 -7.01
C LYS A 163 13.07 -46.19 -6.08
N ASP A 164 12.27 -45.40 -5.35
CA ASP A 164 11.19 -45.94 -4.53
C ASP A 164 10.11 -46.62 -5.38
N LYS A 165 9.83 -46.09 -6.57
CA LYS A 165 8.84 -46.62 -7.52
C LYS A 165 9.35 -47.76 -8.40
N TYR A 166 10.62 -47.69 -8.80
CA TYR A 166 11.29 -48.63 -9.70
C TYR A 166 12.56 -49.19 -9.05
N PRO A 167 12.45 -49.99 -7.97
CA PRO A 167 13.60 -50.45 -7.21
C PRO A 167 14.51 -51.42 -7.98
N HIS A 168 14.04 -51.95 -9.12
CA HIS A 168 14.76 -52.90 -9.97
C HIS A 168 15.63 -52.22 -11.04
N LEU A 169 15.47 -50.92 -11.28
CA LEU A 169 16.25 -50.18 -12.28
C LEU A 169 17.57 -49.71 -11.69
N SER A 170 18.62 -49.72 -12.51
CA SER A 170 19.91 -49.12 -12.18
C SER A 170 19.81 -47.60 -12.07
N GLU A 171 20.74 -46.97 -11.36
CA GLU A 171 20.76 -45.51 -11.19
C GLU A 171 20.84 -44.77 -12.53
N GLN A 172 21.53 -45.34 -13.53
CA GLN A 172 21.60 -44.77 -14.88
C GLN A 172 20.25 -44.85 -15.60
N GLU A 173 19.55 -45.98 -15.54
CA GLU A 173 18.20 -46.13 -16.13
C GLU A 173 17.18 -45.18 -15.47
N LEU A 174 17.31 -44.90 -14.17
CA LEU A 174 16.48 -43.91 -13.47
C LEU A 174 16.77 -42.47 -13.94
N VAL A 175 18.06 -42.13 -14.16
CA VAL A 175 18.46 -40.84 -14.73
C VAL A 175 17.88 -40.67 -16.13
N ASP A 176 17.99 -41.69 -16.97
CA ASP A 176 17.50 -41.67 -18.35
C ASP A 176 15.98 -41.47 -18.37
N LYS A 177 15.24 -42.19 -17.52
CA LYS A 177 13.79 -42.04 -17.36
C LYS A 177 13.38 -40.64 -16.91
N SER A 178 14.08 -40.07 -15.92
CA SER A 178 13.85 -38.69 -15.48
C SER A 178 14.19 -37.67 -16.57
N THR A 179 15.23 -37.94 -17.38
CA THR A 179 15.67 -37.06 -18.45
C THR A 179 14.62 -37.02 -19.56
N GLU A 180 14.11 -38.17 -19.98
CA GLU A 180 13.04 -38.27 -20.98
C GLU A 180 11.78 -37.52 -20.54
N SER A 181 11.36 -37.70 -19.28
CA SER A 181 10.15 -37.05 -18.75
C SER A 181 10.32 -35.52 -18.63
N LEU A 182 11.50 -35.06 -18.22
CA LEU A 182 11.79 -33.62 -18.18
C LEU A 182 11.91 -33.03 -19.59
N ALA A 183 12.50 -33.75 -20.54
CA ALA A 183 12.61 -33.31 -21.93
C ALA A 183 11.21 -33.02 -22.51
N GLU A 184 10.27 -33.96 -22.37
CA GLU A 184 8.89 -33.79 -22.85
C GLU A 184 8.24 -32.51 -22.28
N ILE A 185 8.34 -32.28 -20.97
CA ILE A 185 7.75 -31.11 -20.31
C ILE A 185 8.41 -29.81 -20.82
N PHE A 186 9.74 -29.78 -20.88
CA PHE A 186 10.48 -28.56 -21.25
C PHE A 186 10.37 -28.26 -22.74
N ASP A 187 10.23 -29.26 -23.60
CA ASP A 187 9.96 -29.07 -25.03
C ASP A 187 8.59 -28.43 -25.26
N ILE A 188 7.57 -28.83 -24.49
CA ILE A 188 6.25 -28.19 -24.51
C ILE A 188 6.34 -26.73 -24.02
N LEU A 189 7.13 -26.45 -22.97
CA LEU A 189 7.33 -25.08 -22.48
C LEU A 189 8.10 -24.19 -23.48
N ASN A 190 9.07 -24.75 -24.19
CA ASN A 190 9.81 -24.07 -25.24
C ASN A 190 8.89 -23.77 -26.43
N SER A 191 8.11 -24.75 -26.87
CA SER A 191 7.12 -24.59 -27.94
C SER A 191 6.06 -23.55 -27.59
N PHE A 192 5.61 -23.51 -26.32
CA PHE A 192 4.77 -22.43 -25.81
C PHE A 192 5.46 -21.05 -25.91
N ALA A 193 6.73 -20.96 -25.56
CA ALA A 193 7.50 -19.72 -25.67
C ALA A 193 7.54 -19.21 -27.11
N GLU A 194 7.80 -20.12 -28.05
CA GLU A 194 7.83 -19.84 -29.50
C GLU A 194 6.46 -19.43 -30.02
N PHE A 195 5.39 -20.13 -29.64
CA PHE A 195 4.02 -19.76 -29.98
C PHE A 195 3.70 -18.32 -29.57
N ARG A 196 4.06 -17.93 -28.33
CA ARG A 196 3.84 -16.58 -27.80
C ARG A 196 4.68 -15.52 -28.51
N LYS A 197 5.87 -15.89 -28.99
CA LYS A 197 6.75 -15.01 -29.74
C LYS A 197 6.26 -14.81 -31.18
N ASN A 198 5.91 -15.90 -31.86
CA ASN A 198 5.66 -15.91 -33.30
C ASN A 198 4.19 -15.60 -33.63
N LYS A 199 3.22 -16.25 -32.96
CA LYS A 199 1.79 -16.05 -33.21
C LYS A 199 1.27 -14.77 -32.54
N GLU A 200 1.68 -14.51 -31.30
CA GLU A 200 1.18 -13.36 -30.51
C GLU A 200 2.11 -12.13 -30.49
N LYS A 201 3.32 -12.22 -31.05
CA LYS A 201 4.28 -11.10 -31.17
C LYS A 201 4.62 -10.42 -29.83
N LEU A 202 4.76 -11.20 -28.75
CA LEU A 202 5.06 -10.67 -27.43
C LEU A 202 6.55 -10.48 -27.16
N ARG A 203 6.87 -9.60 -26.20
CA ARG A 203 8.25 -9.34 -25.75
C ARG A 203 8.79 -10.49 -24.89
N ASP A 204 10.07 -10.81 -25.05
CA ASP A 204 10.77 -11.88 -24.32
C ASP A 204 10.58 -11.79 -22.80
N ARG A 205 10.61 -10.58 -22.23
CA ARG A 205 10.38 -10.37 -20.80
C ARG A 205 9.03 -10.94 -20.32
N THR A 206 7.97 -10.74 -21.08
CA THR A 206 6.63 -11.24 -20.75
C THR A 206 6.57 -12.75 -20.91
N ILE A 207 7.19 -13.28 -21.97
CA ILE A 207 7.27 -14.73 -22.24
C ILE A 207 8.00 -15.44 -21.08
N ASN A 208 9.18 -14.96 -20.69
CA ASN A 208 9.95 -15.51 -19.58
C ASN A 208 9.18 -15.45 -18.26
N THR A 209 8.45 -14.35 -18.02
CA THR A 209 7.59 -14.25 -16.83
C THR A 209 6.50 -15.32 -16.83
N ASN A 210 5.85 -15.56 -17.97
CA ASN A 210 4.83 -16.60 -18.08
C ASN A 210 5.43 -18.00 -17.85
N ILE A 211 6.57 -18.31 -18.46
CA ILE A 211 7.27 -19.60 -18.31
C ILE A 211 7.63 -19.83 -16.84
N ASP A 212 8.24 -18.84 -16.17
CA ASP A 212 8.62 -18.96 -14.76
C ASP A 212 7.42 -19.23 -13.85
N VAL A 213 6.31 -18.54 -14.11
CA VAL A 213 5.07 -18.73 -13.37
C VAL A 213 4.50 -20.13 -13.59
N VAL A 214 4.48 -20.61 -14.83
CA VAL A 214 4.03 -21.96 -15.19
C VAL A 214 4.92 -23.02 -14.54
N ARG A 215 6.25 -22.86 -14.57
CA ARG A 215 7.21 -23.77 -13.92
C ARG A 215 7.06 -23.83 -12.40
N ARG A 216 6.72 -22.71 -11.75
CA ARG A 216 6.42 -22.71 -10.31
C ARG A 216 5.14 -23.45 -10.00
N PHE A 217 4.10 -23.24 -10.80
CA PHE A 217 2.84 -23.97 -10.65
C PHE A 217 3.04 -25.48 -10.81
N PHE A 218 3.76 -25.91 -11.86
CA PHE A 218 4.06 -27.33 -12.08
C PHE A 218 4.97 -27.93 -11.01
N GLY A 219 6.00 -27.19 -10.57
CA GLY A 219 6.86 -27.63 -9.47
C GLY A 219 6.05 -27.86 -8.19
N TRP A 220 5.13 -26.95 -7.86
CA TRP A 220 4.24 -27.13 -6.73
C TRP A 220 3.27 -28.30 -6.93
N CYS A 221 2.68 -28.46 -8.12
CA CYS A 221 1.81 -29.60 -8.39
C CYS A 221 2.53 -30.93 -8.17
N LYS A 222 3.77 -31.06 -8.63
CA LYS A 222 4.60 -32.25 -8.41
C LYS A 222 4.76 -32.56 -6.91
N GLU A 223 5.09 -31.55 -6.10
CA GLU A 223 5.26 -31.75 -4.65
C GLU A 223 3.92 -32.05 -3.94
N GLU A 224 2.83 -31.39 -4.32
CA GLU A 224 1.54 -31.51 -3.62
C GLU A 224 0.72 -32.76 -4.02
N THR A 225 0.91 -33.25 -5.25
CA THR A 225 0.16 -34.40 -5.77
C THR A 225 0.87 -35.73 -5.56
N GLU A 226 2.04 -35.71 -4.93
CA GLU A 226 2.90 -36.89 -4.71
C GLU A 226 3.19 -37.68 -6.00
N LEU A 227 3.11 -37.02 -7.16
CA LEU A 227 3.44 -37.63 -8.44
C LEU A 227 4.96 -37.73 -8.59
N THR A 228 5.41 -38.87 -9.08
CA THR A 228 6.79 -39.03 -9.57
C THR A 228 6.99 -38.23 -10.86
N ILE A 229 8.22 -37.80 -11.15
CA ILE A 229 8.51 -36.96 -12.33
C ILE A 229 8.04 -37.59 -13.65
N ASP A 230 8.05 -38.92 -13.77
CA ASP A 230 7.59 -39.66 -14.94
C ASP A 230 6.06 -39.80 -15.04
N GLU A 231 5.34 -39.45 -13.97
CA GLU A 231 3.88 -39.36 -13.98
C GLU A 231 3.36 -37.95 -14.26
N LEU A 232 4.24 -36.95 -14.14
CA LEU A 232 3.95 -35.53 -14.26
C LEU A 232 3.73 -35.14 -15.73
N VAL A 233 2.57 -35.52 -16.28
CA VAL A 233 2.18 -35.14 -17.63
C VAL A 233 1.39 -33.83 -17.60
N ILE A 234 1.74 -32.86 -18.45
CA ILE A 234 1.07 -31.55 -18.51
C ILE A 234 -0.46 -31.70 -18.69
N THR A 235 -0.90 -32.62 -19.54
CA THR A 235 -2.33 -32.87 -19.83
C THR A 235 -3.09 -33.53 -18.67
N LYS A 236 -2.39 -34.17 -17.71
CA LYS A 236 -3.01 -34.66 -16.46
C LYS A 236 -3.33 -33.52 -15.49
N ILE A 237 -2.52 -32.46 -15.52
CA ILE A 237 -2.71 -31.28 -14.68
C ILE A 237 -3.71 -30.33 -15.35
N ILE A 238 -3.43 -29.90 -16.58
CA ILE A 238 -4.30 -29.02 -17.35
C ILE A 238 -5.06 -29.90 -18.35
N PRO A 239 -6.36 -30.16 -18.14
CA PRO A 239 -7.09 -31.07 -19.00
C PRO A 239 -7.20 -30.47 -20.41
N VAL A 240 -6.78 -31.23 -21.41
CA VAL A 240 -7.00 -30.96 -22.84
C VAL A 240 -8.03 -31.98 -23.34
N ILE A 241 -9.23 -31.52 -23.66
CA ILE A 241 -10.34 -32.37 -24.12
C ILE A 241 -10.97 -31.65 -25.30
N ASP A 242 -10.97 -32.31 -26.46
CA ASP A 242 -11.67 -31.84 -27.65
C ASP A 242 -13.16 -31.63 -27.32
N PRO A 243 -13.69 -30.40 -27.47
CA PRO A 243 -15.09 -30.12 -27.17
C PRO A 243 -16.04 -30.63 -28.26
N TYR A 244 -15.53 -31.08 -29.41
CA TYR A 244 -16.31 -31.49 -30.57
C TYR A 244 -16.43 -33.01 -30.69
N ILE A 245 -17.53 -33.46 -31.31
CA ILE A 245 -17.72 -34.87 -31.67
C ILE A 245 -17.56 -34.98 -33.18
N ASN A 246 -16.48 -35.62 -33.62
CA ASN A 246 -16.30 -35.96 -35.03
C ASN A 246 -17.28 -37.08 -35.42
N ASN A 247 -18.33 -36.74 -36.14
CA ASN A 247 -19.23 -37.70 -36.77
C ASN A 247 -19.18 -37.52 -38.29
N TYR A 248 -18.17 -38.11 -38.93
CA TYR A 248 -18.20 -38.34 -40.37
C TYR A 248 -18.88 -39.69 -40.61
N GLN A 249 -20.19 -39.66 -40.84
CA GLN A 249 -20.92 -40.72 -41.55
C GLN A 249 -21.89 -40.07 -42.53
N ASP A 250 -22.03 -40.67 -43.70
CA ASP A 250 -22.86 -40.21 -44.82
C ASP A 250 -24.29 -39.87 -44.36
N GLU A 251 -24.84 -38.76 -44.87
CA GLU A 251 -26.09 -38.11 -44.43
C GLU A 251 -27.38 -38.96 -44.55
N ASP A 252 -27.28 -40.21 -45.01
CA ASP A 252 -28.41 -41.00 -45.49
C ASP A 252 -29.03 -41.97 -44.45
N GLU A 253 -28.50 -42.09 -43.23
CA GLU A 253 -29.09 -42.92 -42.15
C GLU A 253 -29.24 -42.16 -40.81
N LEU A 254 -30.02 -41.08 -40.82
CA LEU A 254 -30.52 -40.43 -39.59
C LEU A 254 -31.76 -41.17 -39.06
N ASP A 255 -31.55 -42.24 -38.28
CA ASP A 255 -32.64 -42.87 -37.50
C ASP A 255 -32.73 -42.31 -36.07
N ASP A 256 -33.87 -42.54 -35.40
CA ASP A 256 -34.11 -42.06 -34.02
C ASP A 256 -33.10 -42.61 -33.00
N ASN A 257 -32.50 -43.78 -33.27
CA ASN A 257 -31.47 -44.37 -32.43
C ASN A 257 -30.16 -43.61 -32.54
N PHE A 258 -29.78 -43.18 -33.75
CA PHE A 258 -28.59 -42.38 -34.01
C PHE A 258 -28.65 -41.02 -33.31
N VAL A 259 -29.78 -40.29 -33.41
CA VAL A 259 -29.98 -39.01 -32.71
C VAL A 259 -29.86 -39.19 -31.19
N THR A 260 -30.44 -40.27 -30.66
CA THR A 260 -30.37 -40.61 -29.24
C THR A 260 -28.94 -40.94 -28.80
N GLU A 261 -28.18 -41.70 -29.59
CA GLU A 261 -26.77 -42.02 -29.31
C GLU A 261 -25.85 -40.79 -29.41
N LEU A 262 -26.08 -39.90 -30.36
CA LEU A 262 -25.38 -38.62 -30.45
C LEU A 262 -25.59 -37.75 -29.22
N ALA A 263 -26.86 -37.59 -28.80
CA ALA A 263 -27.20 -36.84 -27.60
C ALA A 263 -26.53 -37.42 -26.34
N LYS A 264 -26.46 -38.76 -26.23
CA LYS A 264 -25.74 -39.44 -25.14
C LYS A 264 -24.24 -39.15 -25.18
N LYS A 265 -23.60 -39.25 -26.36
CA LYS A 265 -22.16 -38.94 -26.53
C LYS A 265 -21.85 -37.48 -26.16
N GLU A 266 -22.67 -36.54 -26.62
CA GLU A 266 -22.57 -35.13 -26.24
C GLU A 266 -22.68 -34.91 -24.74
N TRP A 267 -23.69 -35.51 -24.12
CA TRP A 267 -23.91 -35.37 -22.69
C TRP A 267 -22.73 -35.91 -21.87
N LEU A 268 -22.20 -37.08 -22.26
CA LEU A 268 -21.02 -37.68 -21.64
C LEU A 268 -19.78 -36.79 -21.80
N LEU A 269 -19.55 -36.24 -23.00
CA LEU A 269 -18.44 -35.34 -23.28
C LEU A 269 -18.53 -34.05 -22.45
N LYS A 270 -19.68 -33.36 -22.49
CA LYS A 270 -19.95 -32.15 -21.69
C LYS A 270 -19.77 -32.42 -20.20
N SER A 271 -20.21 -33.58 -19.71
CA SER A 271 -20.04 -34.01 -18.31
C SER A 271 -18.57 -34.26 -17.94
N LYS A 272 -17.81 -34.91 -18.82
CA LYS A 272 -16.37 -35.15 -18.66
C LYS A 272 -15.59 -33.83 -18.60
N ILE A 273 -15.84 -32.92 -19.54
CA ILE A 273 -15.26 -31.57 -19.58
C ILE A 273 -15.55 -30.81 -18.29
N ASN A 274 -16.81 -30.82 -17.84
CA ASN A 274 -17.23 -30.19 -16.59
C ASN A 274 -16.48 -30.72 -15.37
N ARG A 275 -16.40 -32.04 -15.23
CA ARG A 275 -15.73 -32.70 -14.09
C ARG A 275 -14.25 -32.35 -14.04
N LYS A 276 -13.56 -32.45 -15.18
CA LYS A 276 -12.12 -32.17 -15.28
C LYS A 276 -11.82 -30.69 -15.07
N THR A 277 -12.62 -29.79 -15.64
CA THR A 277 -12.51 -28.33 -15.41
C THR A 277 -12.69 -27.99 -13.93
N LYS A 278 -13.72 -28.52 -13.26
CA LYS A 278 -13.93 -28.29 -11.81
C LYS A 278 -12.75 -28.80 -10.98
N SER A 279 -12.21 -29.97 -11.32
CA SER A 279 -11.04 -30.53 -10.63
C SER A 279 -9.83 -29.63 -10.74
N PHE A 280 -9.56 -29.08 -11.93
CA PHE A 280 -8.45 -28.16 -12.14
C PHE A 280 -8.61 -26.86 -11.36
N ILE A 281 -9.80 -26.24 -11.37
CA ILE A 281 -10.06 -25.04 -10.57
C ILE A 281 -9.87 -25.32 -9.06
N LYS A 282 -10.27 -26.50 -8.57
CA LYS A 282 -10.01 -26.90 -7.18
C LYS A 282 -8.52 -27.01 -6.87
N LEU A 283 -7.73 -27.58 -7.80
CA LEU A 283 -6.27 -27.64 -7.67
C LEU A 283 -5.64 -26.23 -7.65
N LEU A 284 -6.08 -25.34 -8.53
CA LEU A 284 -5.63 -23.95 -8.56
C LEU A 284 -5.98 -23.20 -7.26
N ASN A 285 -7.16 -23.43 -6.70
CA ASN A 285 -7.54 -22.84 -5.41
C ASN A 285 -6.64 -23.34 -4.29
N ARG A 286 -6.30 -24.64 -4.28
CA ARG A 286 -5.35 -25.21 -3.32
C ARG A 286 -3.98 -24.53 -3.46
N TYR A 287 -3.45 -24.39 -4.68
CA TYR A 287 -2.21 -23.64 -4.95
C TYR A 287 -2.24 -22.22 -4.37
N PHE A 288 -3.35 -21.51 -4.58
CA PHE A 288 -3.48 -20.15 -4.06
C PHE A 288 -3.59 -20.06 -2.54
N ASN A 289 -4.18 -21.07 -1.91
CA ASN A 289 -4.40 -21.10 -0.47
C ASN A 289 -3.22 -21.68 0.30
N THR A 290 -2.38 -22.52 -0.31
CA THR A 290 -1.21 -23.13 0.35
C THR A 290 0.08 -22.41 -0.02
N TYR A 291 0.43 -22.37 -1.31
CA TYR A 291 1.72 -21.85 -1.77
C TYR A 291 1.73 -20.32 -1.92
N MET A 292 0.60 -19.74 -2.33
CA MET A 292 0.48 -18.30 -2.60
C MET A 292 -0.38 -17.56 -1.56
N ALA A 293 -0.58 -18.14 -0.38
CA ALA A 293 -1.49 -17.62 0.65
C ALA A 293 -1.21 -16.16 1.00
N GLU A 294 0.07 -15.84 1.26
CA GLU A 294 0.53 -14.51 1.68
C GLU A 294 0.87 -13.56 0.50
N THR A 295 0.59 -13.97 -0.75
CA THR A 295 0.90 -13.14 -1.92
C THR A 295 -0.22 -12.19 -2.28
N THR A 296 0.15 -11.04 -2.85
CA THR A 296 -0.82 -10.04 -3.34
C THR A 296 -1.75 -10.61 -4.41
N THR A 297 -2.98 -10.11 -4.49
CA THR A 297 -3.94 -10.44 -5.55
C THR A 297 -3.36 -10.26 -6.95
N GLY A 298 -2.53 -9.22 -7.16
CA GLY A 298 -1.85 -8.99 -8.44
C GLY A 298 -0.91 -10.14 -8.85
N ALA A 299 -0.25 -10.79 -7.89
CA ALA A 299 0.55 -11.98 -8.15
C ALA A 299 -0.33 -13.19 -8.52
N LYS A 300 -1.47 -13.37 -7.86
CA LYS A 300 -2.45 -14.42 -8.19
C LYS A 300 -3.06 -14.20 -9.58
N VAL A 301 -3.37 -12.96 -9.94
CA VAL A 301 -3.85 -12.58 -11.29
C VAL A 301 -2.79 -12.87 -12.36
N LEU A 302 -1.50 -12.63 -12.07
CA LEU A 302 -0.40 -12.99 -12.96
C LEU A 302 -0.36 -14.50 -13.22
N VAL A 303 -0.56 -15.33 -12.19
CA VAL A 303 -0.69 -16.78 -12.33
C VAL A 303 -1.85 -17.15 -13.24
N CYS A 304 -3.04 -16.59 -13.00
CA CYS A 304 -4.19 -16.85 -13.86
C CYS A 304 -3.92 -16.46 -15.32
N ASN A 305 -3.29 -15.31 -15.57
CA ASN A 305 -2.97 -14.88 -16.93
C ASN A 305 -1.96 -15.80 -17.62
N ALA A 306 -0.93 -16.26 -16.91
CA ALA A 306 0.04 -17.21 -17.45
C ALA A 306 -0.61 -18.57 -17.74
N LEU A 307 -1.47 -19.07 -16.85
CA LEU A 307 -2.21 -20.31 -17.07
C LEU A 307 -3.21 -20.20 -18.22
N ILE A 308 -3.94 -19.08 -18.36
CA ILE A 308 -4.82 -18.85 -19.52
C ILE A 308 -4.02 -18.88 -20.81
N ALA A 309 -2.88 -18.18 -20.87
CA ALA A 309 -2.01 -18.16 -22.04
C ALA A 309 -1.50 -19.57 -22.38
N PHE A 310 -1.11 -20.34 -21.36
CA PHE A 310 -0.63 -21.69 -21.54
C PHE A 310 -1.74 -22.65 -21.98
N THR A 311 -2.95 -22.55 -21.40
CA THR A 311 -4.12 -23.32 -21.86
C THR A 311 -4.47 -23.00 -23.31
N LYS A 312 -4.41 -21.73 -23.74
CA LYS A 312 -4.65 -21.36 -25.16
C LYS A 312 -3.69 -22.08 -26.10
N TYR A 313 -2.41 -22.12 -25.74
CA TYR A 313 -1.43 -22.90 -26.50
C TYR A 313 -1.77 -24.39 -26.52
N LEU A 314 -2.15 -25.00 -25.39
CA LEU A 314 -2.51 -26.42 -25.36
C LEU A 314 -3.76 -26.77 -26.20
N TYR A 315 -4.63 -25.79 -26.48
CA TYR A 315 -5.85 -25.97 -27.27
C TYR A 315 -5.78 -25.35 -28.67
N HIS A 316 -4.62 -24.82 -29.08
CA HIS A 316 -4.54 -23.99 -30.31
C HIS A 316 -4.86 -24.74 -31.61
N ASP A 317 -4.70 -26.06 -31.63
CA ASP A 317 -5.00 -26.91 -32.78
C ASP A 317 -6.41 -27.51 -32.75
N ILE A 318 -7.15 -27.32 -31.65
CA ILE A 318 -8.46 -27.96 -31.39
C ILE A 318 -9.57 -26.91 -31.35
N THR A 319 -9.23 -25.64 -31.15
CA THR A 319 -10.22 -24.56 -31.09
C THR A 319 -10.80 -24.28 -32.47
N ASP A 320 -12.12 -24.10 -32.54
CA ASP A 320 -12.80 -23.69 -33.77
C ASP A 320 -13.02 -22.17 -33.72
N GLU A 321 -12.37 -21.44 -34.64
CA GLU A 321 -12.48 -19.99 -34.72
C GLU A 321 -13.91 -19.55 -35.12
N ASP A 322 -14.69 -20.42 -35.78
CA ASP A 322 -16.07 -20.14 -36.20
C ASP A 322 -17.08 -20.29 -35.04
N GLU A 323 -16.78 -21.11 -34.04
CA GLU A 323 -17.63 -21.33 -32.85
C GLU A 323 -17.44 -20.25 -31.76
N GLY A 324 -16.31 -19.51 -31.76
CA GLY A 324 -16.17 -18.35 -30.88
C GLY A 324 -14.80 -17.69 -30.77
N ASP A 325 -14.81 -16.35 -30.73
CA ASP A 325 -13.62 -15.51 -30.58
C ASP A 325 -12.83 -15.76 -29.28
N ASP A 326 -11.50 -15.76 -29.35
CA ASP A 326 -10.60 -15.78 -28.20
C ASP A 326 -10.77 -17.03 -27.29
N TYR A 327 -10.94 -18.19 -27.91
CA TYR A 327 -11.08 -19.50 -27.26
C TYR A 327 -12.31 -19.57 -26.32
N GLN A 328 -13.44 -19.03 -26.78
CA GLN A 328 -14.71 -19.02 -26.04
C GLN A 328 -15.43 -20.37 -26.06
N ASP A 329 -15.17 -21.21 -27.05
CA ASP A 329 -15.47 -22.64 -27.13
C ASP A 329 -14.85 -23.43 -25.97
N ILE A 330 -13.65 -23.06 -25.51
CA ILE A 330 -12.92 -23.80 -24.48
C ILE A 330 -13.39 -23.45 -23.06
N LYS A 331 -14.19 -24.36 -22.48
CA LYS A 331 -14.79 -24.20 -21.13
C LYS A 331 -13.80 -23.91 -20.01
N LEU A 332 -12.61 -24.50 -20.05
CA LEU A 332 -11.57 -24.28 -19.05
C LEU A 332 -11.06 -22.84 -19.07
N ILE A 333 -10.83 -22.28 -20.26
CA ILE A 333 -10.39 -20.89 -20.45
C ILE A 333 -11.45 -19.93 -19.91
N ASN A 334 -12.73 -20.17 -20.21
CA ASN A 334 -13.83 -19.37 -19.67
C ASN A 334 -13.89 -19.40 -18.14
N ARG A 335 -13.67 -20.56 -17.52
CA ARG A 335 -13.62 -20.69 -16.05
C ARG A 335 -12.41 -20.00 -15.46
N LEU A 336 -11.23 -20.07 -16.08
CA LEU A 336 -10.06 -19.31 -15.66
C LEU A 336 -10.24 -17.79 -15.80
N LYS A 337 -10.84 -17.31 -16.91
CA LYS A 337 -11.20 -15.90 -17.12
C LYS A 337 -12.19 -15.43 -16.05
N ALA A 338 -13.21 -16.24 -15.72
CA ALA A 338 -14.15 -15.95 -14.64
C ALA A 338 -13.47 -15.93 -13.27
N TYR A 339 -12.60 -16.90 -13.00
CA TYR A 339 -11.84 -16.97 -11.74
C TYR A 339 -10.93 -15.75 -11.57
N ARG A 340 -10.21 -15.35 -12.63
CA ARG A 340 -9.42 -14.11 -12.65
C ARG A 340 -10.28 -12.88 -12.35
N ARG A 341 -11.44 -12.75 -13.01
CA ARG A 341 -12.36 -11.64 -12.76
C ARG A 341 -12.85 -11.62 -11.32
N ASN A 342 -13.11 -12.76 -10.70
CA ASN A 342 -13.50 -12.83 -9.29
C ASN A 342 -12.35 -12.41 -8.37
N LEU A 343 -11.12 -12.85 -8.62
CA LEU A 343 -9.94 -12.35 -7.89
C LEU A 343 -9.78 -10.83 -8.04
N GLU A 344 -10.07 -10.29 -9.22
CA GLU A 344 -10.06 -8.84 -9.46
C GLU A 344 -11.21 -8.12 -8.75
N LYS A 345 -12.41 -8.72 -8.69
CA LYS A 345 -13.59 -8.21 -7.97
C LYS A 345 -13.41 -8.22 -6.47
N ASP A 346 -12.86 -9.28 -5.89
CA ASP A 346 -12.48 -9.31 -4.46
C ASP A 346 -11.45 -8.20 -4.12
N ASN A 347 -10.79 -7.63 -5.13
CA ASN A 347 -9.88 -6.50 -5.03
C ASN A 347 -10.52 -5.13 -5.39
N CYS A 348 -11.69 -5.13 -6.06
CA CYS A 348 -12.46 -3.94 -6.45
C CYS A 348 -13.63 -3.66 -5.48
N ASP A 349 -14.13 -4.70 -4.81
CA ASP A 349 -15.31 -4.65 -3.94
C ASP A 349 -15.01 -4.13 -2.52
N GLU A 350 -13.75 -3.77 -2.21
CA GLU A 350 -13.43 -3.01 -0.99
C GLU A 350 -13.79 -1.51 -1.09
N ASP A 351 -14.08 -0.95 -2.28
CA ASP A 351 -14.27 0.51 -2.46
C ASP A 351 -15.75 0.95 -2.64
N ASP A 352 -16.69 0.02 -2.90
CA ASP A 352 -18.06 0.41 -3.30
C ASP A 352 -19.11 0.39 -2.17
N GLY A 353 -18.84 -0.25 -1.03
CA GLY A 353 -19.78 -0.34 0.09
C GLY A 353 -19.22 -0.02 1.48
N ILE A 354 -17.91 0.10 1.63
CA ILE A 354 -17.26 0.32 2.92
C ILE A 354 -17.22 1.83 3.17
N VAL A 355 -17.72 2.26 4.34
CA VAL A 355 -17.52 3.62 4.85
C VAL A 355 -16.02 3.90 4.75
N PRO A 356 -15.58 4.98 4.07
CA PRO A 356 -14.17 5.25 3.93
C PRO A 356 -13.50 5.19 5.30
N PRO A 357 -12.35 4.50 5.46
CA PRO A 357 -11.72 4.30 6.78
C PRO A 357 -11.10 5.59 7.35
N PHE A 358 -11.42 6.74 6.76
CA PHE A 358 -10.92 8.06 7.09
C PHE A 358 -12.07 9.05 7.21
N SER A 359 -12.03 9.85 8.26
CA SER A 359 -12.81 11.07 8.37
C SER A 359 -12.19 12.19 7.54
N ARG A 360 -12.96 13.27 7.36
CA ARG A 360 -12.48 14.49 6.70
C ARG A 360 -11.25 15.06 7.42
N GLU A 361 -11.29 15.12 8.73
CA GLU A 361 -10.22 15.64 9.60
C GLU A 361 -8.94 14.83 9.43
N GLU A 362 -9.04 13.51 9.34
CA GLU A 362 -7.86 12.64 9.14
C GLU A 362 -7.24 12.86 7.75
N THR A 363 -8.05 13.09 6.70
CA THR A 363 -7.50 13.45 5.38
C THR A 363 -6.79 14.82 5.39
N ILE A 364 -7.30 15.78 6.18
CA ILE A 364 -6.65 17.08 6.40
C ILE A 364 -5.32 16.89 7.13
N GLN A 365 -5.26 16.05 8.16
CA GLN A 365 -4.01 15.74 8.87
C GLN A 365 -2.95 15.13 7.93
N VAL A 366 -3.35 14.28 6.98
CA VAL A 366 -2.43 13.75 5.95
C VAL A 366 -1.88 14.88 5.08
N ALA A 367 -2.72 15.80 4.62
CA ALA A 367 -2.29 16.97 3.84
C ALA A 367 -1.33 17.87 4.65
N MET A 368 -1.63 18.14 5.92
CA MET A 368 -0.76 18.91 6.83
C MET A 368 0.56 18.19 7.11
N ARG A 369 0.56 16.86 7.20
CA ARG A 369 1.79 16.07 7.30
C ARG A 369 2.65 16.21 6.06
N LEU A 370 2.05 16.23 4.87
CA LEU A 370 2.75 16.47 3.61
C LEU A 370 3.32 17.90 3.53
N LYS A 371 2.59 18.92 3.99
CA LYS A 371 3.11 20.28 4.14
C LYS A 371 4.38 20.29 4.97
N LYS A 372 4.35 19.68 6.15
CA LYS A 372 5.52 19.55 7.03
C LYS A 372 6.70 18.82 6.38
N LEU A 373 6.45 17.87 5.47
CA LEU A 373 7.52 17.21 4.70
C LEU A 373 8.06 18.11 3.58
N ALA A 374 7.22 18.95 2.98
CA ALA A 374 7.62 19.93 1.97
C ALA A 374 8.46 21.07 2.58
N ASP A 375 8.18 21.43 3.84
CA ASP A 375 8.95 22.43 4.60
C ASP A 375 10.32 21.91 5.10
N GLN A 376 10.57 20.61 5.03
CA GLN A 376 11.81 20.04 5.54
C GLN A 376 13.01 20.34 4.63
N ASP A 377 14.09 20.77 5.27
CA ASP A 377 15.40 20.94 4.63
C ASP A 377 16.30 19.71 4.73
N TYR A 378 15.99 18.79 5.65
CA TYR A 378 16.87 17.67 6.00
C TYR A 378 16.12 16.34 6.06
N GLU A 379 16.78 15.27 5.63
CA GLU A 379 16.26 13.91 5.72
C GLU A 379 16.19 13.47 7.18
N TYR A 380 14.99 13.11 7.62
CA TYR A 380 14.82 12.49 8.93
C TYR A 380 15.21 11.01 8.86
N ASN A 381 16.48 10.70 9.10
CA ASN A 381 16.92 9.31 9.27
C ASN A 381 16.49 8.80 10.65
N SER A 382 15.39 8.06 10.70
CA SER A 382 14.77 7.55 11.92
C SER A 382 15.61 6.53 12.72
N GLY A 383 16.86 6.26 12.33
CA GLY A 383 17.72 5.25 12.95
C GLY A 383 18.84 5.75 13.88
N TYR A 384 19.19 7.05 13.89
CA TYR A 384 20.33 7.55 14.65
C TYR A 384 20.02 8.86 15.39
N LYS A 385 20.06 8.84 16.74
CA LYS A 385 19.75 9.97 17.64
C LYS A 385 20.73 11.18 17.57
N TYR A 386 21.66 11.22 16.60
CA TYR A 386 22.45 12.42 16.28
C TYR A 386 22.12 12.85 14.84
N ASN A 387 20.98 13.52 14.68
CA ASN A 387 20.51 14.02 13.40
C ASN A 387 21.30 15.25 12.98
N ARG A 388 22.44 15.04 12.30
CA ARG A 388 22.72 15.86 11.12
C ARG A 388 22.12 15.08 9.95
N GLY A 389 20.81 15.20 9.75
CA GLY A 389 20.17 14.67 8.56
C GLY A 389 20.91 15.21 7.34
N ASN A 390 21.05 14.41 6.28
CA ASN A 390 21.57 14.95 5.03
C ASN A 390 20.60 16.01 4.54
N LYS A 391 21.12 17.12 4.00
CA LYS A 391 20.26 18.11 3.36
C LYS A 391 19.47 17.40 2.26
N LEU A 392 18.14 17.55 2.28
CA LEU A 392 17.28 16.95 1.27
C LEU A 392 17.71 17.43 -0.11
N THR A 393 17.84 16.49 -1.04
CA THR A 393 18.11 16.82 -2.43
C THR A 393 16.95 17.65 -3.00
N LYS A 394 17.23 18.50 -4.00
CA LYS A 394 16.19 19.27 -4.70
C LYS A 394 15.11 18.34 -5.28
N PHE A 395 15.48 17.14 -5.71
CA PHE A 395 14.57 16.10 -6.18
C PHE A 395 13.64 15.58 -5.08
N SER A 396 14.17 15.25 -3.89
CA SER A 396 13.35 14.81 -2.75
C SER A 396 12.37 15.89 -2.31
N LYS A 397 12.82 17.15 -2.26
CA LYS A 397 11.93 18.29 -1.98
C LYS A 397 10.83 18.45 -3.02
N ALA A 398 11.18 18.34 -4.30
CA ALA A 398 10.21 18.38 -5.40
C ALA A 398 9.14 17.29 -5.26
N LEU A 399 9.51 16.07 -4.85
CA LEU A 399 8.55 15.00 -4.56
C LEU A 399 7.61 15.34 -3.41
N HIS A 400 8.12 15.92 -2.32
CA HIS A 400 7.30 16.33 -1.18
C HIS A 400 6.35 17.46 -1.56
N LEU A 401 6.84 18.51 -2.23
CA LEU A 401 6.05 19.62 -2.74
C LEU A 401 4.93 19.14 -3.67
N GLN A 402 5.25 18.31 -4.66
CA GLN A 402 4.25 17.73 -5.56
C GLN A 402 3.19 16.92 -4.80
N SER A 403 3.62 16.10 -3.83
CA SER A 403 2.69 15.30 -3.02
C SER A 403 1.77 16.18 -2.20
N PHE A 404 2.31 17.23 -1.57
CA PHE A 404 1.53 18.18 -0.79
C PHE A 404 0.53 18.92 -1.67
N LEU A 405 0.95 19.50 -2.80
CA LEU A 405 0.07 20.27 -3.67
C LEU A 405 -1.05 19.41 -4.26
N LEU A 406 -0.72 18.21 -4.76
CA LEU A 406 -1.69 17.32 -5.37
C LEU A 406 -2.75 16.86 -4.35
N ILE A 407 -2.32 16.47 -3.15
CA ILE A 407 -3.25 16.07 -2.09
C ILE A 407 -4.00 17.28 -1.53
N GLY A 408 -3.34 18.43 -1.40
CA GLY A 408 -3.95 19.68 -0.95
C GLY A 408 -5.10 20.12 -1.87
N LEU A 409 -4.92 20.06 -3.19
CA LEU A 409 -5.99 20.34 -4.16
C LEU A 409 -7.18 19.36 -4.06
N MET A 410 -6.94 18.12 -3.61
CA MET A 410 -8.01 17.12 -3.44
C MET A 410 -8.66 17.19 -2.06
N VAL A 411 -7.90 17.60 -1.04
CA VAL A 411 -8.36 17.61 0.34
C VAL A 411 -8.92 18.97 0.66
N PHE A 412 -8.22 20.08 0.51
CA PHE A 412 -8.71 21.36 1.00
C PHE A 412 -9.86 21.97 0.18
N MET A 413 -10.02 21.54 -1.07
CA MET A 413 -11.07 22.00 -1.99
C MET A 413 -12.05 20.86 -2.28
N PRO A 414 -13.29 21.14 -2.75
CA PRO A 414 -14.17 20.12 -3.27
C PRO A 414 -13.44 19.28 -4.32
N THR A 415 -13.26 17.99 -4.00
CA THR A 415 -12.38 17.13 -4.78
C THR A 415 -12.95 16.94 -6.19
N ASP A 416 -12.27 17.43 -7.22
CA ASP A 416 -12.66 17.20 -8.62
C ASP A 416 -12.19 15.81 -9.12
N ARG A 417 -12.53 15.43 -10.35
CA ARG A 417 -12.22 14.13 -10.91
C ARG A 417 -10.72 14.02 -11.09
N SER A 418 -10.18 12.81 -10.95
CA SER A 418 -8.74 12.55 -11.14
C SER A 418 -8.20 13.07 -12.48
N ARG A 419 -9.08 13.13 -13.51
CA ARG A 419 -8.73 13.65 -14.82
C ARG A 419 -8.28 15.11 -14.76
N THR A 420 -8.97 15.96 -14.02
CA THR A 420 -8.70 17.41 -13.92
C THR A 420 -7.26 17.65 -13.45
N TYR A 421 -6.89 17.05 -12.32
CA TYR A 421 -5.54 17.18 -11.77
C TYR A 421 -4.48 16.49 -12.62
N ARG A 422 -4.82 15.38 -13.29
CA ARG A 422 -3.90 14.65 -14.18
C ARG A 422 -3.52 15.44 -15.42
N GLU A 423 -4.45 16.24 -15.95
CA GLU A 423 -4.32 16.98 -17.22
C GLU A 423 -4.05 18.47 -17.00
N LEU A 424 -3.90 18.89 -15.74
CA LEU A 424 -3.66 20.29 -15.37
C LEU A 424 -2.37 20.81 -16.03
N THR A 425 -2.45 21.97 -16.66
CA THR A 425 -1.36 22.59 -17.43
C THR A 425 -1.31 24.09 -17.12
N PHE A 426 -0.16 24.57 -16.66
CA PHE A 426 0.01 25.98 -16.32
C PHE A 426 -0.07 26.86 -17.58
N GLY A 427 -0.76 27.99 -17.48
CA GLY A 427 -1.05 28.90 -18.59
C GLY A 427 -2.15 28.43 -19.55
N LYS A 428 -2.73 27.24 -19.33
CA LYS A 428 -3.86 26.73 -20.14
C LYS A 428 -5.08 26.39 -19.29
N THR A 429 -4.93 25.44 -18.37
CA THR A 429 -6.02 24.98 -17.49
C THR A 429 -5.78 25.33 -16.02
N LEU A 430 -4.54 25.65 -15.65
CA LEU A 430 -4.22 26.36 -14.42
C LEU A 430 -3.71 27.75 -14.80
N VAL A 431 -4.46 28.79 -14.48
CA VAL A 431 -4.14 30.18 -14.84
C VAL A 431 -4.03 31.04 -13.59
N TYR A 432 -3.28 32.14 -13.69
CA TYR A 432 -3.06 33.09 -12.59
C TYR A 432 -3.39 34.50 -13.06
N GLY A 433 -4.28 35.18 -12.34
CA GLY A 433 -4.81 36.49 -12.76
C GLY A 433 -6.06 36.88 -11.99
N LEU A 434 -6.88 37.74 -12.59
CA LEU A 434 -8.14 38.23 -12.00
C LEU A 434 -9.34 37.78 -12.84
N TYR A 435 -10.30 37.11 -12.22
CA TYR A 435 -11.57 36.76 -12.87
C TYR A 435 -12.69 37.69 -12.40
N ASN A 436 -13.36 38.36 -13.33
CA ASN A 436 -14.51 39.20 -13.04
C ASN A 436 -15.80 38.39 -13.27
N TYR A 437 -16.47 38.01 -12.18
CA TYR A 437 -17.69 37.20 -12.22
C TYR A 437 -18.90 37.89 -12.89
N GLU A 438 -18.93 39.23 -12.92
CA GLU A 438 -20.03 39.99 -13.53
C GLU A 438 -19.91 40.03 -15.06
N THR A 439 -18.68 40.15 -15.57
CA THR A 439 -18.40 40.25 -17.01
C THR A 439 -17.93 38.94 -17.64
N ALA A 440 -17.70 37.91 -16.81
CA ALA A 440 -17.11 36.62 -17.19
C ALA A 440 -15.76 36.74 -17.92
N ASN A 441 -15.01 37.81 -17.65
CA ASN A 441 -13.71 38.07 -18.27
C ASN A 441 -12.57 37.73 -17.31
N PHE A 442 -11.56 37.02 -17.84
CA PHE A 442 -10.31 36.74 -17.15
C PHE A 442 -9.20 37.66 -17.66
N THR A 443 -8.52 38.34 -16.75
CA THR A 443 -7.32 39.14 -17.06
C THR A 443 -6.08 38.42 -16.52
N PRO A 444 -5.19 37.91 -17.39
CA PRO A 444 -3.94 37.27 -16.98
C PRO A 444 -3.03 38.19 -16.17
N TYR A 445 -2.24 37.61 -15.26
CA TYR A 445 -1.33 38.34 -14.36
C TYR A 445 -0.40 39.33 -15.08
N ASP A 446 0.14 38.96 -16.24
CA ASP A 446 1.06 39.78 -17.04
C ASP A 446 0.40 41.01 -17.70
N GLN A 447 -0.93 41.08 -17.65
CA GLN A 447 -1.73 42.17 -18.20
C GLN A 447 -2.37 43.05 -17.11
N LEU A 448 -2.19 42.70 -15.83
CA LEU A 448 -2.76 43.43 -14.71
C LEU A 448 -1.96 44.70 -14.40
N GLN A 449 -2.69 45.74 -13.98
CA GLN A 449 -2.05 46.94 -13.41
C GLN A 449 -1.45 46.61 -12.04
N LYS A 450 -0.44 47.38 -11.62
CA LYS A 450 0.36 47.09 -10.42
C LYS A 450 -0.49 47.03 -9.14
N GLU A 451 -1.57 47.80 -9.09
CA GLU A 451 -2.52 47.87 -7.98
C GLU A 451 -3.45 46.65 -7.92
N GLU A 452 -3.63 45.95 -9.03
CA GLU A 452 -4.51 44.78 -9.16
C GLU A 452 -3.76 43.46 -8.97
N VAL A 453 -2.44 43.48 -9.16
CA VAL A 453 -1.56 42.32 -8.99
C VAL A 453 -1.76 41.63 -7.64
N THR A 454 -1.97 42.38 -6.57
CA THR A 454 -2.17 41.85 -5.20
C THR A 454 -3.48 41.07 -5.03
N LYS A 455 -4.44 41.25 -5.95
CA LYS A 455 -5.73 40.54 -5.98
C LYS A 455 -5.70 39.28 -6.85
N SER A 456 -4.57 38.98 -7.48
CA SER A 456 -4.44 37.85 -8.40
C SER A 456 -4.60 36.52 -7.68
N LYS A 457 -5.38 35.63 -8.29
CA LYS A 457 -5.68 34.29 -7.79
C LYS A 457 -5.42 33.24 -8.84
N TYR A 458 -5.23 32.02 -8.37
CA TYR A 458 -5.14 30.85 -9.24
C TYR A 458 -6.53 30.33 -9.56
N TYR A 459 -6.76 30.00 -10.83
CA TYR A 459 -8.01 29.42 -11.31
C TYR A 459 -7.76 28.12 -12.07
N ILE A 460 -8.65 27.15 -11.88
CA ILE A 460 -8.82 26.03 -12.79
C ILE A 460 -9.83 26.44 -13.86
N HIS A 461 -9.37 26.48 -15.11
CA HIS A 461 -10.17 26.83 -16.28
C HIS A 461 -10.35 25.60 -17.17
N LEU A 462 -11.60 25.21 -17.42
CA LEU A 462 -11.94 24.04 -18.24
C LEU A 462 -12.96 24.41 -19.31
N LEU A 463 -12.57 24.25 -20.57
CA LEU A 463 -13.47 24.35 -21.72
C LEU A 463 -14.40 23.14 -21.81
N PRO A 464 -15.58 23.26 -22.44
CA PRO A 464 -16.58 22.18 -22.52
C PRO A 464 -16.04 20.81 -22.99
N GLN A 465 -15.08 20.81 -23.90
CA GLN A 465 -14.44 19.61 -24.46
C GLN A 465 -13.40 18.95 -23.53
N GLN A 466 -12.96 19.65 -22.49
CA GLN A 466 -11.87 19.21 -21.61
C GLN A 466 -12.37 18.35 -20.44
N TYR A 467 -13.69 18.31 -20.18
CA TYR A 467 -14.27 17.52 -19.09
C TYR A 467 -15.59 16.83 -19.46
N LYS A 468 -15.92 15.75 -18.74
CA LYS A 468 -16.98 14.78 -19.12
C LYS A 468 -18.37 15.43 -19.27
N THR A 469 -18.65 16.45 -18.48
CA THR A 469 -19.97 17.08 -18.35
C THR A 469 -19.99 18.48 -18.95
N GLY A 470 -19.00 18.85 -19.77
CA GLY A 470 -18.93 20.20 -20.34
C GLY A 470 -20.02 20.49 -21.37
N LYS A 471 -20.64 19.47 -21.98
CA LYS A 471 -21.88 19.65 -22.75
C LYS A 471 -23.05 20.16 -21.90
N THR A 472 -23.06 19.83 -20.61
CA THR A 472 -24.13 20.19 -19.68
C THR A 472 -23.84 21.50 -18.97
N TYR A 473 -22.61 21.69 -18.50
CA TYR A 473 -22.23 22.83 -17.65
C TYR A 473 -21.41 23.91 -18.35
N GLY A 474 -21.08 23.73 -19.63
CA GLY A 474 -20.39 24.74 -20.43
C GLY A 474 -18.93 24.93 -20.06
N GLU A 475 -18.46 26.17 -20.14
CA GLU A 475 -17.14 26.55 -19.66
C GLU A 475 -17.15 26.66 -18.13
N PHE A 476 -16.04 26.27 -17.49
CA PHE A 476 -15.96 26.22 -16.04
C PHE A 476 -14.73 26.95 -15.51
N TRP A 477 -14.98 27.75 -14.47
CA TRP A 477 -14.00 28.51 -13.72
C TRP A 477 -14.10 28.14 -12.25
N TYR A 478 -12.99 27.73 -11.65
CA TYR A 478 -12.92 27.43 -10.23
C TYR A 478 -11.71 28.11 -9.59
N GLU A 479 -11.99 28.98 -8.64
CA GLU A 479 -10.97 29.67 -7.86
C GLU A 479 -10.31 28.72 -6.85
N ILE A 480 -8.98 28.66 -6.89
CA ILE A 480 -8.18 27.91 -5.92
C ILE A 480 -8.00 28.78 -4.69
N GLU A 481 -8.56 28.38 -3.55
CA GLU A 481 -8.43 29.12 -2.29
C GLU A 481 -6.97 29.24 -1.83
N ASN A 482 -6.55 30.44 -1.43
CA ASN A 482 -5.22 30.68 -0.87
C ASN A 482 -5.19 30.48 0.65
N ILE A 483 -5.27 29.21 1.06
CA ILE A 483 -5.45 28.82 2.46
C ILE A 483 -4.29 29.33 3.32
N ASP A 484 -4.62 30.01 4.42
CA ASP A 484 -3.72 30.34 5.51
C ASP A 484 -3.53 29.13 6.44
N PHE A 485 -2.28 28.72 6.65
CA PHE A 485 -1.96 27.59 7.51
C PHE A 485 -1.67 27.99 8.98
N GLY A 486 -1.73 29.28 9.32
CA GLY A 486 -1.53 29.80 10.68
C GLY A 486 -0.07 29.91 11.11
N ASP A 487 0.88 29.52 10.26
CA ASP A 487 2.32 29.63 10.48
C ASP A 487 2.99 30.71 9.61
N GLY A 488 2.17 31.60 9.02
CA GLY A 488 2.61 32.65 8.10
C GLY A 488 2.86 32.16 6.67
N THR A 489 2.60 30.88 6.38
CA THR A 489 2.63 30.34 5.01
C THR A 489 1.23 30.12 4.46
N PHE A 490 1.11 30.28 3.14
CA PHE A 490 -0.12 30.13 2.40
C PHE A 490 -0.02 29.06 1.31
N PHE A 491 -1.14 28.51 0.86
CA PHE A 491 -1.15 27.49 -0.19
C PHE A 491 -0.44 27.95 -1.48
N TYR A 492 -0.62 29.21 -1.86
CA TYR A 492 0.04 29.78 -3.05
C TYR A 492 1.55 29.84 -2.93
N ASP A 493 2.12 29.95 -1.72
CA ASP A 493 3.58 29.94 -1.54
C ASP A 493 4.18 28.62 -2.04
N TYR A 494 3.50 27.51 -1.77
CA TYR A 494 3.94 26.19 -2.22
C TYR A 494 3.73 25.98 -3.71
N LEU A 495 2.64 26.52 -4.27
CA LEU A 495 2.35 26.44 -5.70
C LEU A 495 3.36 27.27 -6.49
N ASN A 496 3.68 28.49 -6.01
CA ASN A 496 4.70 29.36 -6.57
C ASN A 496 6.09 28.71 -6.49
N LYS A 497 6.46 28.15 -5.34
CA LYS A 497 7.69 27.35 -5.19
C LYS A 497 7.76 26.26 -6.25
N TRP A 498 6.70 25.46 -6.37
CA TRP A 498 6.64 24.34 -7.30
C TRP A 498 6.80 24.77 -8.77
N LEU A 499 6.08 25.82 -9.18
CA LEU A 499 6.01 26.28 -10.58
C LEU A 499 7.22 27.12 -10.99
N PHE A 500 7.73 27.99 -10.11
CA PHE A 500 8.68 29.05 -10.50
C PHE A 500 10.08 28.91 -9.89
N GLU A 501 10.27 28.14 -8.81
CA GLU A 501 11.61 27.92 -8.22
C GLU A 501 12.33 26.68 -8.82
N GLY A 502 11.79 26.15 -9.92
CA GLY A 502 12.36 25.04 -10.68
C GLY A 502 12.29 23.70 -9.95
N TYR A 503 11.36 23.51 -9.00
CA TYR A 503 11.11 22.19 -8.40
C TYR A 503 10.36 21.27 -9.35
N ARG A 504 9.38 21.78 -10.11
CA ARG A 504 8.71 21.03 -11.17
C ARG A 504 9.71 20.51 -12.21
N ASP A 505 10.63 21.36 -12.64
CA ASP A 505 11.57 21.06 -13.72
C ASP A 505 12.58 19.98 -13.33
N VAL A 506 12.88 19.83 -12.03
CA VAL A 506 13.72 18.74 -11.53
C VAL A 506 13.05 17.38 -11.72
N LEU A 507 11.72 17.32 -11.70
CA LEU A 507 10.99 16.08 -11.98
C LEU A 507 10.68 15.91 -13.47
N ALA A 508 10.51 17.01 -14.22
CA ALA A 508 10.16 16.97 -15.64
C ALA A 508 11.35 16.64 -16.54
N THR A 509 11.09 15.92 -17.63
CA THR A 509 12.04 15.86 -18.73
C THR A 509 11.82 17.08 -19.62
N ALA A 510 12.86 17.88 -19.82
CA ALA A 510 12.81 19.09 -20.62
C ALA A 510 12.18 18.83 -22.01
N GLY A 511 11.25 19.70 -22.40
CA GLY A 511 10.55 19.63 -23.69
C GLY A 511 9.53 18.49 -23.85
N LYS A 512 9.32 17.62 -22.84
CA LYS A 512 8.41 16.47 -22.97
C LYS A 512 7.01 16.67 -22.40
N THR A 513 6.81 17.66 -21.52
CA THR A 513 5.52 17.83 -20.84
C THR A 513 5.30 19.25 -20.33
N ASP A 514 4.11 19.79 -20.58
CA ASP A 514 3.58 21.04 -20.04
C ASP A 514 2.72 20.83 -18.77
N ALA A 515 2.41 19.58 -18.41
CA ALA A 515 1.58 19.26 -17.26
C ALA A 515 2.14 19.78 -15.92
N VAL A 516 1.28 20.24 -15.01
CA VAL A 516 1.66 20.76 -13.69
C VAL A 516 2.27 19.68 -12.81
N PHE A 517 1.72 18.46 -12.82
CA PHE A 517 2.20 17.33 -12.02
C PHE A 517 2.88 16.26 -12.88
N ILE A 518 4.02 15.77 -12.39
CA ILE A 518 4.96 14.97 -13.16
C ILE A 518 5.13 13.57 -12.56
N ARG A 519 5.22 12.56 -13.44
CA ARG A 519 5.61 11.22 -13.02
C ARG A 519 7.13 11.17 -12.81
N SER A 520 7.56 11.36 -11.57
CA SER A 520 8.97 11.50 -11.17
C SER A 520 9.94 10.45 -11.73
N ARG A 521 9.54 9.19 -11.88
CA ARG A 521 10.40 8.13 -12.44
C ARG A 521 10.69 8.26 -13.95
N SER A 522 9.83 8.96 -14.69
CA SER A 522 9.91 9.05 -16.16
C SER A 522 9.99 10.47 -16.68
N GLY A 523 9.72 11.47 -15.84
CA GLY A 523 9.68 12.87 -16.20
C GLY A 523 8.65 13.29 -17.24
N ILE A 524 7.61 12.47 -17.45
CA ILE A 524 6.48 12.76 -18.36
C ILE A 524 5.19 13.00 -17.57
N SER A 525 4.17 13.51 -18.25
CA SER A 525 2.84 13.74 -17.69
C SER A 525 2.18 12.45 -17.19
N PHE A 526 1.29 12.58 -16.20
CA PHE A 526 0.36 11.51 -15.86
C PHE A 526 -0.70 11.27 -16.96
N ARG A 527 -0.95 12.26 -17.84
CA ARG A 527 -1.86 12.15 -19.00
C ARG A 527 -1.41 11.09 -19.98
N ASP A 528 -0.12 11.06 -20.31
CA ASP A 528 0.44 10.21 -21.37
C ASP A 528 0.73 8.77 -20.89
N SER A 529 0.01 8.33 -19.85
CA SER A 529 0.18 7.03 -19.21
C SER A 529 -1.16 6.32 -19.03
N ASN A 530 -1.14 4.99 -18.83
CA ASN A 530 -2.34 4.24 -18.47
C ASN A 530 -3.03 4.89 -17.26
N ARG A 531 -4.35 5.10 -17.35
CA ARG A 531 -5.18 5.82 -16.36
C ARG A 531 -4.91 5.41 -14.90
N SER A 532 -4.52 4.17 -14.66
CA SER A 532 -4.21 3.60 -13.34
C SER A 532 -3.01 4.25 -12.63
N LYS A 533 -2.07 4.89 -13.34
CA LYS A 533 -0.82 5.39 -12.73
C LYS A 533 -1.04 6.58 -11.80
N PHE A 534 -1.94 7.50 -12.15
CA PHE A 534 -2.28 8.64 -11.29
C PHE A 534 -2.95 8.16 -9.99
N GLY A 535 -3.96 7.30 -10.10
CA GLY A 535 -4.62 6.73 -8.92
C GLY A 535 -3.67 5.93 -8.03
N SER A 536 -2.74 5.18 -8.62
CA SER A 536 -1.71 4.46 -7.87
C SER A 536 -0.72 5.40 -7.17
N TYR A 537 -0.42 6.57 -7.74
CA TYR A 537 0.42 7.57 -7.07
C TYR A 537 -0.28 8.08 -5.80
N VAL A 538 -1.55 8.48 -5.89
CA VAL A 538 -2.34 8.91 -4.73
C VAL A 538 -2.45 7.81 -3.66
N ARG A 539 -2.82 6.59 -4.07
CA ARG A 539 -2.86 5.44 -3.15
C ARG A 539 -1.51 5.21 -2.45
N SER A 540 -0.41 5.33 -3.17
CA SER A 540 0.93 5.13 -2.59
C SER A 540 1.30 6.19 -1.55
N ILE A 541 0.80 7.43 -1.69
CA ILE A 541 1.02 8.49 -0.71
C ILE A 541 0.29 8.14 0.58
N PHE A 542 -1.00 7.82 0.49
CA PHE A 542 -1.79 7.42 1.66
C PHE A 542 -1.23 6.15 2.29
N PHE A 543 -0.95 5.11 1.50
CA PHE A 543 -0.39 3.87 2.02
C PHE A 543 0.92 4.10 2.77
N ARG A 544 1.82 4.95 2.26
CA ARG A 544 3.07 5.28 2.93
C ARG A 544 2.87 6.02 4.26
N LEU A 545 1.84 6.86 4.37
CA LEU A 545 1.62 7.70 5.54
C LEU A 545 0.68 7.07 6.56
N THR A 546 -0.23 6.18 6.13
CA THR A 546 -1.33 5.67 6.95
C THR A 546 -1.48 4.14 6.89
N ASN A 547 -0.74 3.45 6.00
CA ASN A 547 -0.92 2.02 5.65
C ASN A 547 -2.28 1.67 5.02
N TYR A 548 -3.07 2.65 4.62
CA TYR A 548 -4.32 2.44 3.90
C TYR A 548 -4.23 2.95 2.47
N ASN A 549 -4.83 2.20 1.54
CA ASN A 549 -4.88 2.57 0.13
C ASN A 549 -6.10 3.45 -0.15
N LEU A 550 -5.95 4.77 -0.01
CA LEU A 550 -7.03 5.69 -0.35
C LEU A 550 -6.93 6.14 -1.82
N SER A 551 -8.00 5.95 -2.58
CA SER A 551 -8.07 6.39 -3.98
C SER A 551 -8.58 7.83 -4.09
N PRO A 552 -8.37 8.52 -5.23
CA PRO A 552 -9.02 9.80 -5.47
C PRO A 552 -10.55 9.74 -5.43
N HIS A 553 -11.13 8.57 -5.76
CA HIS A 553 -12.57 8.36 -5.68
C HIS A 553 -13.03 8.31 -4.21
N SER A 554 -12.29 7.58 -3.36
CA SER A 554 -12.59 7.48 -1.94
C SER A 554 -12.50 8.85 -1.23
N LEU A 555 -11.56 9.73 -1.64
CA LEU A 555 -11.50 11.12 -1.15
C LEU A 555 -12.77 11.92 -1.46
N ARG A 556 -13.34 11.76 -2.66
CA ARG A 556 -14.63 12.36 -3.02
C ARG A 556 -15.76 11.82 -2.14
N SER A 557 -15.77 10.51 -1.88
CA SER A 557 -16.76 9.88 -0.99
C SER A 557 -16.67 10.40 0.44
N ILE A 558 -15.46 10.59 0.97
CA ILE A 558 -15.24 11.20 2.30
C ILE A 558 -15.80 12.61 2.33
N PHE A 559 -15.48 13.42 1.33
CA PHE A 559 -15.94 14.81 1.27
C PHE A 559 -17.47 14.92 1.16
N VAL A 560 -18.09 14.15 0.25
CA VAL A 560 -19.56 14.17 0.07
C VAL A 560 -20.27 13.64 1.32
N THR A 561 -19.73 12.61 1.97
CA THR A 561 -20.30 12.08 3.22
C THR A 561 -20.19 13.12 4.34
N TYR A 562 -19.05 13.82 4.45
CA TYR A 562 -18.83 14.87 5.44
C TYR A 562 -19.81 16.05 5.28
N ILE A 563 -19.97 16.60 4.08
CA ILE A 563 -20.90 17.72 3.86
C ILE A 563 -22.36 17.33 4.10
N ASN A 564 -22.71 16.06 3.86
CA ASN A 564 -24.03 15.53 4.16
C ASN A 564 -24.25 15.42 5.68
N ASN A 565 -23.21 15.15 6.47
CA ASN A 565 -23.26 15.12 7.93
C ASN A 565 -23.34 16.51 8.57
N LEU A 566 -22.92 17.58 7.88
CA LEU A 566 -22.97 18.96 8.38
C LEU A 566 -24.39 19.58 8.39
N GLY A 567 -25.38 18.93 7.76
CA GLY A 567 -26.73 19.49 7.69
C GLY A 567 -26.85 20.75 6.82
N LEU A 568 -26.00 20.88 5.80
CA LEU A 568 -26.03 22.02 4.86
C LEU A 568 -27.37 22.12 4.13
N SER A 569 -27.72 23.34 3.74
CA SER A 569 -28.91 23.60 2.92
C SER A 569 -28.79 22.96 1.54
N ASP A 570 -29.95 22.73 0.91
CA ASP A 570 -29.99 22.13 -0.42
C ASP A 570 -29.25 22.96 -1.48
N LYS A 571 -29.30 24.30 -1.38
CA LYS A 571 -28.59 25.22 -2.28
C LYS A 571 -27.06 25.10 -2.14
N GLU A 572 -26.56 24.98 -0.92
CA GLU A 572 -25.12 24.79 -0.66
C GLU A 572 -24.65 23.44 -1.23
N ARG A 573 -25.44 22.38 -0.99
CA ARG A 573 -25.13 21.04 -1.50
C ARG A 573 -25.16 20.96 -3.02
N GLU A 574 -26.10 21.65 -3.65
CA GLU A 574 -26.17 21.78 -5.11
C GLU A 574 -24.95 22.54 -5.66
N SER A 575 -24.57 23.65 -5.02
CA SER A 575 -23.39 24.44 -5.41
C SER A 575 -22.09 23.63 -5.29
N ILE A 576 -21.94 22.84 -4.22
CA ILE A 576 -20.79 21.95 -4.03
C ILE A 576 -20.78 20.84 -5.09
N ALA A 577 -21.94 20.24 -5.39
CA ALA A 577 -22.06 19.23 -6.42
C ALA A 577 -21.70 19.80 -7.81
N TYR A 578 -22.10 21.04 -8.10
CA TYR A 578 -21.75 21.77 -9.32
C TYR A 578 -20.24 21.94 -9.47
N ILE A 579 -19.54 22.38 -8.41
CA ILE A 579 -18.06 22.47 -8.39
C ILE A 579 -17.42 21.10 -8.68
N MET A 580 -17.99 20.02 -8.16
CA MET A 580 -17.52 18.66 -8.40
C MET A 580 -17.91 18.10 -9.78
N HIS A 581 -18.63 18.88 -10.60
CA HIS A 581 -19.19 18.53 -11.90
C HIS A 581 -20.24 17.40 -11.86
N HIS A 582 -21.12 17.42 -10.85
CA HIS A 582 -22.25 16.51 -10.67
C HIS A 582 -23.55 17.27 -10.43
N SER A 583 -24.69 16.60 -10.66
CA SER A 583 -25.92 17.00 -9.98
C SER A 583 -25.88 16.54 -8.52
N LYS A 584 -26.70 17.13 -7.66
CA LYS A 584 -26.84 16.72 -6.26
C LYS A 584 -27.20 15.23 -6.15
N GLU A 585 -28.18 14.77 -6.93
CA GLU A 585 -28.64 13.37 -6.91
C GLU A 585 -27.53 12.41 -7.31
N MET A 586 -26.74 12.78 -8.33
CA MET A 586 -25.62 11.97 -8.78
C MET A 586 -24.49 11.95 -7.75
N ALA A 587 -24.23 13.08 -7.08
CA ALA A 587 -23.22 13.16 -6.03
C ALA A 587 -23.62 12.26 -4.84
N ASP A 588 -24.87 12.36 -4.39
CA ASP A 588 -25.38 11.54 -3.29
C ASP A 588 -25.40 10.06 -3.65
N LYS A 589 -25.93 9.71 -4.82
CA LYS A 589 -26.05 8.30 -5.25
C LYS A 589 -24.70 7.60 -5.34
N VAL A 590 -23.66 8.30 -5.80
CA VAL A 590 -22.34 7.69 -6.06
C VAL A 590 -21.42 7.77 -4.84
N TYR A 591 -21.41 8.91 -4.14
CA TYR A 591 -20.37 9.23 -3.16
C TYR A 591 -20.85 9.30 -1.72
N ASN A 592 -22.16 9.47 -1.45
CA ASN A 592 -22.65 9.51 -0.08
C ASN A 592 -22.60 8.09 0.54
N LYS A 593 -21.77 7.92 1.58
CA LYS A 593 -21.61 6.67 2.33
C LYS A 593 -22.13 6.78 3.77
N GLN A 594 -23.00 7.75 4.06
CA GLN A 594 -23.64 7.89 5.37
C GLN A 594 -24.35 6.59 5.79
N THR A 595 -24.05 6.15 7.00
CA THR A 595 -24.76 5.07 7.68
C THR A 595 -26.19 5.50 8.04
N SER A 596 -27.08 4.54 8.25
CA SER A 596 -28.44 4.81 8.73
C SER A 596 -28.45 5.59 10.05
N ARG A 597 -27.45 5.37 10.91
CA ARG A 597 -27.29 6.09 12.19
C ARG A 597 -26.96 7.56 11.97
N GLU A 598 -26.01 7.88 11.09
CA GLU A 598 -25.64 9.28 10.79
C GLU A 598 -26.82 10.05 10.18
N LYS A 599 -27.57 9.43 9.28
CA LYS A 599 -28.81 10.02 8.73
C LYS A 599 -29.83 10.33 9.82
N MET A 600 -30.01 9.40 10.75
CA MET A 600 -30.93 9.58 11.89
C MET A 600 -30.44 10.69 12.83
N THR A 601 -29.14 10.79 13.10
CA THR A 601 -28.56 11.83 13.97
C THR A 601 -28.91 13.23 13.47
N ILE A 602 -28.87 13.48 12.16
CA ILE A 602 -29.25 14.79 11.58
C ILE A 602 -30.72 15.11 11.90
N GLY A 603 -31.63 14.16 11.67
CA GLY A 603 -33.05 14.32 11.99
C GLY A 603 -33.31 14.56 13.48
N VAL A 604 -32.59 13.85 14.35
CA VAL A 604 -32.69 14.04 15.81
C VAL A 604 -32.17 15.42 16.23
N THR A 605 -31.06 15.89 15.66
CA THR A 605 -30.50 17.23 15.94
C THR A 605 -31.47 18.33 15.50
N PHE A 606 -32.06 18.21 14.32
CA PHE A 606 -33.09 19.14 13.85
C PHE A 606 -34.30 19.18 14.80
N MET A 607 -34.83 18.03 15.20
CA MET A 607 -35.95 17.97 16.16
C MET A 607 -35.60 18.58 17.51
N LYS A 608 -34.35 18.46 17.98
CA LYS A 608 -33.89 19.10 19.22
C LYS A 608 -33.86 20.63 19.08
N GLN A 609 -33.40 21.14 17.93
CA GLN A 609 -33.42 22.58 17.64
C GLN A 609 -34.85 23.12 17.59
N GLU A 610 -35.76 22.45 16.87
CA GLU A 610 -37.19 22.80 16.85
C GLU A 610 -37.81 22.80 18.24
N ASN A 611 -37.59 21.74 19.03
CA ASN A 611 -38.11 21.64 20.39
C ASN A 611 -37.56 22.74 21.33
N SER A 612 -36.33 23.20 21.12
CA SER A 612 -35.77 24.32 21.89
C SER A 612 -36.43 25.66 21.55
N LEU A 613 -36.92 25.84 20.32
CA LEU A 613 -37.71 27.02 19.93
C LEU A 613 -39.10 27.01 20.59
N PHE A 614 -39.73 25.84 20.72
CA PHE A 614 -40.99 25.70 21.45
C PHE A 614 -40.85 25.95 22.96
N GLN A 615 -39.67 25.70 23.55
CA GLN A 615 -39.41 25.96 24.96
C GLN A 615 -39.00 27.42 25.25
N ALA A 616 -38.61 28.17 24.22
CA ALA A 616 -38.23 29.58 24.31
C ALA A 616 -39.42 30.54 24.08
N GLN A 617 -40.57 30.01 23.65
CA GLN A 617 -41.88 30.68 23.63
C GLN A 617 -42.64 30.40 24.92
#